data_AF-A0A542ZMS5-F1
#
_entry.id   AF-A0A542ZMS5-F1
#
_cell.length_a   1.000
_cell.length_b   1.000
_cell.length_c   1.000
_cell.angle_alpha   90.00
_cell.angle_beta   90.00
_cell.angle_gamma   90.00
#
_symmetry.space_group_name_H-M   'P 1'
#
loop_
_entity.id
_entity.type
_entity.pdbx_description
1 polymer ?
#
loop_
_entity_poly.entity_id
_entity_poly.type
_entity_poly.pdbx_seq_one_letter_code
_entity_poly.pdbx_strand_id
1 'polypeptide(L)' 'MVSPLPRRGSTIAGRDAAGRRLRISSHPDAGRVVLSIWQDEICRATLRLAEEDVPELVRMLTGTLVDQHVVEDDRTA' A
#
# COMPACT_ATOMS: atom_id res chain seq x y z
N MET A 1 -6.89 -29.95 -3.64
CA MET A 1 -7.77 -28.99 -4.33
C MET A 1 -7.27 -27.60 -4.00
N VAL A 2 -6.63 -26.89 -4.94
CA VAL A 2 -6.27 -25.49 -4.72
C VAL A 2 -7.51 -24.66 -5.02
N SER A 3 -8.12 -24.09 -3.99
CA SER A 3 -9.22 -23.14 -4.19
C SER A 3 -8.58 -21.78 -4.53
N PRO A 4 -8.83 -21.18 -5.70
CA PRO A 4 -8.43 -19.80 -5.92
C PRO A 4 -9.42 -18.96 -5.13
N LEU A 5 -9.13 -18.73 -3.85
CA LEU A 5 -9.87 -17.77 -3.04
C LEU A 5 -9.96 -16.46 -3.84
N PRO A 6 -11.15 -15.83 -3.92
CA PRO A 6 -11.26 -14.52 -4.51
C PRO A 6 -10.35 -13.60 -3.72
N ARG A 7 -9.17 -13.31 -4.28
CA ARG A 7 -8.24 -12.34 -3.69
C ARG A 7 -9.01 -11.02 -3.71
N ARG A 8 -9.50 -10.59 -2.54
CA ARG A 8 -9.87 -9.20 -2.31
C ARG A 8 -8.58 -8.39 -2.44
N GLY A 9 -8.18 -8.17 -3.69
CA GLY A 9 -6.96 -7.48 -4.03
C GLY A 9 -7.34 -6.18 -4.69
N SER A 10 -7.24 -5.09 -3.95
CA SER A 10 -7.32 -3.75 -4.50
C SER A 10 -6.01 -3.46 -5.24
N THR A 11 -6.14 -2.90 -6.44
CA THR A 11 -5.02 -2.38 -7.23
C THR A 11 -5.13 -0.87 -7.29
N ILE A 12 -4.01 -0.18 -7.12
CA ILE A 12 -3.87 1.27 -7.29
C ILE A 12 -2.86 1.51 -8.42
N ALA A 13 -3.22 2.33 -9.42
CA ALA A 13 -2.30 2.72 -10.47
C ALA A 13 -1.28 3.73 -9.94
N GLY A 14 0.01 3.48 -10.19
CA GLY A 14 1.07 4.44 -9.93
C GLY A 14 1.05 5.56 -10.97
N ARG A 15 1.33 6.79 -10.54
CA ARG A 15 1.39 7.97 -11.43
C ARG A 15 2.83 8.34 -11.81
N ASP A 16 3.81 7.71 -11.16
CA ASP A 16 5.24 7.90 -11.35
C ASP A 16 5.78 7.27 -12.64
N ALA A 17 5.15 6.19 -13.13
CA ALA A 17 5.53 5.53 -14.38
C ALA A 17 4.34 4.80 -15.04
N ALA A 18 4.31 4.80 -16.37
CA ALA A 18 3.36 3.99 -17.12
C ALA A 18 3.53 2.50 -16.76
N GLY A 19 2.43 1.77 -16.60
CA GLY A 19 2.47 0.35 -16.20
C GLY A 19 2.80 0.10 -14.72
N ARG A 20 3.10 1.14 -13.93
CA ARG A 20 3.30 1.01 -12.48
C ARG A 20 1.96 0.78 -11.78
N ARG A 21 1.93 -0.19 -10.88
CA ARG A 21 0.76 -0.42 -10.01
C ARG A 21 1.15 -1.02 -8.67
N LEU A 22 0.46 -0.61 -7.61
CA LEU A 22 0.49 -1.26 -6.30
C LEU A 22 -0.68 -2.24 -6.23
N ARG A 23 -0.39 -3.49 -5.90
CA ARG A 23 -1.40 -4.53 -5.66
C ARG A 23 -1.35 -4.96 -4.21
N ILE A 24 -2.51 -4.89 -3.57
CA ILE A 24 -2.74 -5.40 -2.21
C ILE A 24 -3.39 -6.78 -2.35
N SER A 25 -3.07 -7.72 -1.47
CA SER A 25 -3.71 -9.04 -1.42
C SER A 25 -3.73 -9.56 0.01
N SER A 26 -4.93 -9.81 0.53
CA SER A 26 -5.11 -10.38 1.88
C SER A 26 -5.20 -11.90 1.83
N HIS A 27 -4.65 -12.54 2.86
CA HIS A 27 -4.67 -13.98 3.06
C HIS A 27 -5.07 -14.31 4.51
N PRO A 28 -6.38 -14.22 4.85
CA PRO A 28 -6.88 -14.42 6.22
C PRO A 28 -6.48 -15.76 6.82
N ASP A 29 -6.53 -16.84 6.03
CA ASP A 29 -6.16 -18.19 6.47
C ASP A 29 -4.68 -18.30 6.87
N ALA A 30 -3.86 -17.32 6.49
CA ALA A 30 -2.44 -17.26 6.79
C ALA A 30 -2.04 -15.98 7.54
N GLY A 31 -3.01 -15.23 8.08
CA GLY A 31 -2.79 -14.06 8.94
C GLY A 31 -1.89 -13.00 8.32
N ARG A 32 -2.00 -12.73 7.01
CA ARG A 32 -1.08 -11.80 6.33
C ARG A 32 -1.71 -10.98 5.22
N VAL A 33 -1.14 -9.80 5.01
CA VAL A 33 -1.40 -8.94 3.86
C VAL A 33 -0.12 -8.78 3.04
N VAL A 34 -0.25 -8.84 1.72
CA VAL A 34 0.86 -8.70 0.78
C VAL A 34 0.67 -7.44 -0.05
N LEU A 35 1.65 -6.55 -0.01
CA LEU A 35 1.76 -5.38 -0.86
C LEU A 35 2.82 -5.68 -1.91
N SER A 36 2.49 -5.48 -3.18
CA SER A 36 3.40 -5.77 -4.29
C SER A 36 3.40 -4.64 -5.32
N ILE A 37 4.59 -4.22 -5.72
CA ILE A 37 4.79 -3.21 -6.76
C ILE A 37 5.05 -3.93 -8.07
N TRP A 38 4.24 -3.64 -9.08
CA TRP A 38 4.35 -4.23 -10.40
C TRP A 38 4.78 -3.18 -11.42
N GLN A 39 5.52 -3.63 -12.43
CA GLN A 39 5.78 -2.93 -13.67
C GLN A 39 5.23 -3.82 -14.78
N ASP A 40 4.09 -3.44 -15.34
CA ASP A 40 3.35 -4.29 -16.27
C ASP A 40 3.09 -5.66 -15.61
N GLU A 41 3.59 -6.74 -16.19
CA GLU A 41 3.44 -8.11 -15.68
C GLU A 41 4.57 -8.55 -14.72
N ILE A 42 5.55 -7.69 -14.45
CA ILE A 42 6.72 -8.03 -13.63
C ILE A 42 6.56 -7.47 -12.22
N CYS A 43 6.55 -8.36 -11.22
CA CYS A 43 6.65 -7.95 -9.82
C CYS A 43 8.06 -7.43 -9.51
N ARG A 44 8.17 -6.16 -9.10
CA ARG A 44 9.43 -5.47 -8.82
C ARG A 44 9.79 -5.48 -7.33
N ALA A 45 8.78 -5.48 -6.46
CA ALA A 45 8.96 -5.53 -5.01
C ALA A 45 7.76 -6.20 -4.35
N THR A 46 8.01 -6.87 -3.22
CA THR A 46 6.96 -7.47 -2.39
C THR A 46 7.27 -7.23 -0.93
N LEU A 47 6.29 -6.73 -0.19
CA LEU A 47 6.29 -6.61 1.25
C LEU A 47 5.18 -7.50 1.81
N ARG A 48 5.50 -8.29 2.84
CA ARG A 48 4.55 -9.12 3.58
C ARG A 48 4.40 -8.53 4.97
N LEU A 49 3.17 -8.27 5.37
CA LEU A 49 2.83 -7.76 6.69
C LEU A 49 1.98 -8.79 7.41
N ALA A 50 2.15 -8.87 8.72
CA ALA A 50 1.17 -9.53 9.56
C ALA A 50 -0.13 -8.71 9.53
N GLU A 51 -1.28 -9.36 9.78
CA GLU A 51 -2.56 -8.64 9.78
C GLU A 51 -2.64 -7.59 10.89
N GLU A 52 -1.98 -7.84 12.03
CA GLU A 52 -1.90 -6.90 13.15
C GLU A 52 -1.12 -5.61 12.84
N ASP A 53 -0.22 -5.62 11.85
CA ASP A 53 0.60 -4.45 11.47
C ASP A 53 -0.13 -3.52 10.49
N VAL A 54 -1.19 -4.00 9.83
CA VAL A 54 -1.92 -3.21 8.80
C VAL A 54 -2.53 -1.92 9.37
N PRO A 55 -3.15 -1.91 10.56
CA PRO A 55 -3.64 -0.67 11.16
C PRO A 55 -2.55 0.37 11.39
N GLU A 56 -1.33 -0.05 11.77
CA GLU A 56 -0.20 0.86 11.96
C GLU A 56 0.25 1.46 10.63
N LEU A 57 0.37 0.63 9.58
CA LEU A 57 0.65 1.12 8.22
C LEU A 57 -0.37 2.18 7.78
N VAL A 58 -1.66 1.92 7.98
CA VAL A 58 -2.72 2.88 7.61
C VAL A 58 -2.59 4.18 8.40
N ARG A 59 -2.30 4.11 9.71
CA ARG A 59 -2.05 5.30 10.54
C ARG A 59 -0.84 6.10 10.06
N MET A 60 0.25 5.44 9.69
CA MET A 60 1.42 6.13 9.12
C MET A 60 1.08 6.80 7.79
N LEU A 61 0.38 6.10 6.90
CA LEU A 61 -0.03 6.64 5.60
C LEU A 61 -0.97 7.84 5.71
N THR A 62 -1.90 7.85 6.67
CA THR A 62 -2.79 9.01 6.88
C THR A 62 -2.09 10.13 7.63
N GLY A 63 -1.21 9.80 8.59
CA GLY A 63 -0.42 10.77 9.35
C GLY A 63 0.47 11.63 8.46
N THR A 64 1.12 11.03 7.44
CA THR A 64 1.95 11.78 6.50
C THR A 64 1.18 12.79 5.65
N LEU A 65 -0.14 12.67 5.52
CA LEU A 65 -0.96 13.63 4.77
C LEU A 65 -1.40 14.82 5.64
N VAL A 66 -1.51 14.61 6.95
CA VAL A 66 -1.94 15.65 7.91
C VAL A 66 -0.77 16.57 8.26
N ASP A 67 0.46 16.02 8.33
CA ASP A 67 1.68 16.78 8.66
C ASP A 67 2.14 17.72 7.53
N GLN A 68 1.57 17.59 6.32
CA GLN A 68 1.94 18.38 5.12
C GLN A 68 1.38 19.81 5.13
N HIS A 69 0.61 20.22 6.15
CA HIS A 69 0.06 21.58 6.29
C HIS A 69 0.77 22.46 7.31
N VAL A 70 1.89 22.02 7.91
CA VAL A 70 2.63 22.84 8.90
C VAL A 70 3.98 23.29 8.35
N VAL A 71 4.01 23.90 7.15
CA VAL A 71 5.13 24.77 6.71
C VAL A 71 4.62 25.81 5.69
N GLU A 72 4.26 27.00 6.18
CA GLU A 72 4.39 28.35 5.57
C GLU A 72 3.37 29.32 6.19
N ASP A 73 3.57 29.67 7.46
CA ASP A 73 3.06 30.93 8.01
C ASP A 73 4.03 31.43 9.10
N ASP A 74 5.28 31.66 8.71
CA ASP A 74 6.27 32.38 9.54
C ASP A 74 7.28 33.13 8.65
N ARG A 75 6.79 33.89 7.67
CA ARG A 75 7.57 34.95 6.99
C ARG A 75 6.66 36.09 6.61
N THR A 76 6.37 36.98 7.55
CA THR A 76 6.78 38.40 7.54
C THR A 76 6.15 39.07 8.77
N ALA A 77 6.93 39.12 9.85
CA ALA A 77 6.87 40.21 10.81
C ALA A 77 7.47 41.48 10.20
#